data_AF-A0A533SA71-F1
#
_entry.id   AF-A0A533SA71-F1
#
_cell.length_a   1.000
_cell.length_b   1.000
_cell.length_c   1.000
_cell.angle_alpha   90.00
_cell.angle_beta   90.00
_cell.angle_gamma   90.00
#
_symmetry.space_group_name_H-M   'P 1'
#
loop_
_entity.id
_entity.type
_entity.pdbx_description
1 polymer ?
#
loop_
_entity_poly.entity_id
_entity_poly.type
_entity_poly.pdbx_seq_one_letter_code
_entity_poly.pdbx_strand_id
1 'polypeptide(L)'
;MKKHGATLCMMMFLILSLGMTMPAFGKGKATGESPRKRHEKVEMREPVAGLFLRCMSRPGVTSDSNISILFHAARNAAQLFRRTLHDGAEISAKWKQFRQDLGSLILTYDEEYNSAPVGSDGVEVRGIAFNRFLGGIVTSAEQAGIPLEELDFALLRGAAAIESQLSERYFSRQLTDTDKELVQLLLVTTVDQLKRRIFLESPLKSIIRTEAPEEVATMYQARIYDILMPTLEGEAIGIESFLSDPENASDIQAIISMRYNNDAMSDLFAFKYAFEMFFPTLSLSESMIDSIVQRMPGITSDLLREQLEMVQGTSLLSLSAYSSIVPDLPFRYVSVEGLADRVAVLGETPPVPPNVSLFQDAYRDMFQLSYDVLLSDTITSLEWQVVMHDAEVLNPPRPVTLGERFAVKSSQMRRYASLRSHMYGVPEEMARALMILLQSPMNMRI
;
A
#
# COMPACT_ATOMS: atom_id res chain seq x y z
N MET A 1 -84.38 15.59 2.04
CA MET A 1 -83.64 14.99 3.16
C MET A 1 -82.70 13.93 2.62
N LYS A 2 -81.43 14.31 2.46
CA LYS A 2 -80.34 13.51 1.87
C LYS A 2 -79.39 13.13 3.01
N LYS A 3 -79.48 11.89 3.53
CA LYS A 3 -78.54 11.37 4.56
C LYS A 3 -78.26 9.86 4.40
N HIS A 4 -78.20 9.35 3.18
CA HIS A 4 -77.85 7.94 2.92
C HIS A 4 -76.65 7.73 1.98
N GLY A 5 -76.10 8.79 1.37
CA GLY A 5 -74.90 8.69 0.51
C GLY A 5 -73.56 8.71 1.27
N ALA A 6 -73.48 9.45 2.39
CA ALA A 6 -72.24 9.60 3.14
C ALA A 6 -71.84 8.31 3.91
N THR A 7 -72.83 7.55 4.39
CA THR A 7 -72.60 6.32 5.14
C THR A 7 -72.10 5.17 4.26
N LEU A 8 -72.53 5.13 2.99
CA LEU A 8 -72.12 4.09 2.05
C LEU A 8 -70.66 4.29 1.58
N CYS A 9 -70.24 5.54 1.31
CA CYS A 9 -68.85 5.86 0.98
C CYS A 9 -67.89 5.60 2.15
N MET A 10 -68.32 5.85 3.40
CA MET A 10 -67.49 5.61 4.58
C MET A 10 -67.32 4.10 4.87
N MET A 11 -68.36 3.27 4.62
CA MET A 11 -68.23 1.81 4.71
C MET A 11 -67.33 1.23 3.60
N MET A 12 -67.38 1.74 2.37
CA MET A 12 -66.47 1.29 1.30
C MET A 12 -65.01 1.64 1.60
N PHE A 13 -64.73 2.82 2.16
CA PHE A 13 -63.38 3.18 2.59
C PHE A 13 -62.88 2.32 3.76
N LEU A 14 -63.76 1.93 4.69
CA LEU A 14 -63.41 1.04 5.80
C LEU A 14 -63.14 -0.41 5.35
N ILE A 15 -63.91 -0.91 4.36
CA ILE A 15 -63.72 -2.25 3.78
C ILE A 15 -62.45 -2.28 2.90
N LEU A 16 -62.12 -1.20 2.20
CA LEU A 16 -60.85 -1.06 1.47
C LEU A 16 -59.64 -0.88 2.39
N SER A 17 -59.79 -0.24 3.56
CA SER A 17 -58.71 -0.13 4.55
C SER A 17 -58.50 -1.39 5.39
N LEU A 18 -59.52 -2.23 5.56
CA LEU A 18 -59.42 -3.54 6.24
C LEU A 18 -59.02 -4.68 5.28
N GLY A 19 -59.03 -4.44 3.97
CA GLY A 19 -58.59 -5.40 2.94
C GLY A 19 -57.08 -5.42 2.67
N MET A 20 -56.28 -4.53 3.28
CA MET A 20 -54.81 -4.47 3.09
C MET A 20 -53.98 -4.94 4.29
N THR A 21 -54.60 -5.57 5.29
CA THR A 21 -53.89 -6.14 6.43
C THR A 21 -54.33 -7.58 6.70
N MET A 22 -54.22 -8.44 5.67
CA MET A 22 -54.00 -9.86 5.93
C MET A 22 -52.52 -10.22 5.75
N PRO A 23 -51.92 -10.93 6.71
CA PRO A 23 -50.56 -11.42 6.57
C PRO A 23 -50.54 -12.46 5.47
N ALA A 24 -49.74 -12.20 4.43
CA ALA A 24 -49.29 -13.27 3.56
C ALA A 24 -48.45 -14.23 4.42
N PHE A 25 -49.09 -15.30 4.92
CA PHE A 25 -48.41 -16.49 5.40
C PHE A 25 -47.74 -17.18 4.19
N GLY A 26 -46.68 -16.56 3.70
CA GLY A 26 -45.64 -17.25 2.96
C GLY A 26 -44.84 -18.07 3.95
N LYS A 27 -44.95 -19.39 3.86
CA LYS A 27 -44.01 -20.32 4.50
C LYS A 27 -42.62 -20.07 3.94
N GLY A 28 -41.88 -19.21 4.62
CA GLY A 28 -40.45 -19.06 4.53
C GLY A 28 -40.01 -18.45 5.84
N LYS A 29 -39.32 -19.22 6.69
CA LYS A 29 -38.59 -18.64 7.82
C LYS A 29 -37.52 -17.70 7.23
N ALA A 30 -37.88 -16.45 6.96
CA ALA A 30 -36.90 -15.38 6.90
C ALA A 30 -36.51 -15.11 8.35
N THR A 31 -35.51 -15.83 8.83
CA THR A 31 -34.70 -15.32 9.94
C THR A 31 -34.26 -13.93 9.52
N GLY A 32 -34.75 -12.91 10.22
CA GLY A 32 -34.35 -11.53 10.07
C GLY A 32 -32.89 -11.39 10.48
N GLU A 33 -31.98 -11.92 9.66
CA GLU A 33 -30.56 -11.60 9.77
C GLU A 33 -30.43 -10.13 9.41
N SER A 34 -29.80 -9.37 10.32
CA SER A 34 -29.42 -8.00 10.03
C SER A 34 -28.64 -7.95 8.71
N PRO A 35 -28.74 -6.85 7.93
CA PRO A 35 -27.95 -6.67 6.72
C PRO A 35 -26.46 -6.99 6.95
N ARG A 36 -25.96 -6.61 8.13
CA ARG A 36 -24.61 -6.92 8.61
C ARG A 36 -24.31 -8.42 8.69
N LYS A 37 -25.18 -9.25 9.27
CA LYS A 37 -25.02 -10.73 9.30
C LYS A 37 -25.11 -11.39 7.93
N ARG A 38 -25.86 -10.79 6.99
CA ARG A 38 -25.90 -11.26 5.60
C ARG A 38 -24.60 -10.93 4.86
N HIS A 39 -24.06 -9.73 5.07
CA HIS A 39 -22.80 -9.30 4.46
C HIS A 39 -21.62 -10.11 5.01
N GLU A 40 -21.56 -10.35 6.32
CA GLU A 40 -20.54 -11.19 6.95
C GLU A 40 -20.43 -12.57 6.27
N LYS A 41 -21.56 -13.19 5.93
CA LYS A 41 -21.58 -14.48 5.18
C LYS A 41 -21.14 -14.37 3.72
N VAL A 42 -21.34 -13.22 3.07
CA VAL A 42 -20.93 -12.98 1.67
C VAL A 42 -19.47 -12.57 1.60
N GLU A 43 -19.00 -11.76 2.55
CA GLU A 43 -17.60 -11.36 2.76
C GLU A 43 -16.71 -12.60 2.96
N MET A 44 -17.16 -13.57 3.77
CA MET A 44 -16.47 -14.85 3.94
C MET A 44 -16.34 -15.68 2.65
N ARG A 45 -17.23 -15.46 1.67
CA ARG A 45 -17.15 -16.10 0.34
C ARG A 45 -16.28 -15.31 -0.63
N GLU A 46 -16.10 -14.01 -0.39
CA GLU A 46 -15.30 -13.09 -1.20
C GLU A 46 -14.30 -12.31 -0.32
N PRO A 47 -13.29 -12.97 0.30
CA PRO A 47 -12.42 -12.34 1.32
C PRO A 47 -11.70 -11.07 0.84
N VAL A 48 -11.34 -11.01 -0.44
CA VAL A 48 -10.68 -9.84 -1.02
C VAL A 48 -11.63 -8.65 -1.15
N ALA A 49 -12.92 -8.89 -1.42
CA ALA A 49 -13.92 -7.82 -1.36
C ALA A 49 -14.16 -7.39 0.10
N GLY A 50 -14.14 -8.35 1.05
CA GLY A 50 -14.16 -8.06 2.49
C GLY A 50 -13.00 -7.17 2.94
N LEU A 51 -11.78 -7.44 2.45
CA LEU A 51 -10.60 -6.61 2.67
C LEU A 51 -10.85 -5.17 2.22
N PHE A 52 -11.22 -4.95 0.96
CA PHE A 52 -11.49 -3.60 0.46
C PHE A 52 -12.62 -2.92 1.23
N LEU A 53 -13.64 -3.66 1.64
CA LEU A 53 -14.71 -3.11 2.48
C LEU A 53 -14.18 -2.62 3.83
N ARG A 54 -13.29 -3.36 4.49
CA ARG A 54 -12.64 -2.91 5.74
C ARG A 54 -11.62 -1.81 5.51
N CYS A 55 -11.09 -1.63 4.31
CA CYS A 55 -10.28 -0.46 3.97
C CYS A 55 -11.12 0.83 3.81
N MET A 56 -12.43 0.74 3.53
CA MET A 56 -13.30 1.91 3.28
C MET A 56 -14.44 2.11 4.27
N SER A 57 -14.55 1.24 5.28
CA SER A 57 -15.61 1.32 6.27
C SER A 57 -15.12 1.00 7.68
N ARG A 58 -15.83 1.54 8.67
CA ARG A 58 -15.58 1.29 10.08
C ARG A 58 -16.90 0.98 10.79
N PRO A 59 -16.99 -0.14 11.53
CA PRO A 59 -18.15 -0.40 12.36
C PRO A 59 -18.47 0.76 13.31
N GLY A 60 -19.73 1.20 13.34
CA GLY A 60 -20.16 2.31 14.21
C GLY A 60 -19.94 3.71 13.62
N VAL A 61 -19.14 3.84 12.56
CA VAL A 61 -18.95 5.10 11.82
C VAL A 61 -19.67 5.05 10.48
N THR A 62 -19.47 3.98 9.70
CA THR A 62 -20.14 3.79 8.41
C THR A 62 -21.51 3.14 8.62
N SER A 63 -22.56 3.74 8.05
CA SER A 63 -23.92 3.20 8.15
C SER A 63 -24.09 1.87 7.41
N ASP A 64 -24.98 1.00 7.89
CA ASP A 64 -25.27 -0.30 7.25
C ASP A 64 -25.78 -0.17 5.80
N SER A 65 -26.49 0.92 5.49
CA SER A 65 -26.89 1.24 4.11
C SER A 65 -25.69 1.55 3.23
N ASN A 66 -24.74 2.36 3.74
CA ASN A 66 -23.53 2.72 3.01
C ASN A 66 -22.62 1.51 2.82
N ILE A 67 -22.48 0.63 3.83
CA ILE A 67 -21.75 -0.64 3.71
C ILE A 67 -22.26 -1.47 2.53
N SER A 68 -23.58 -1.58 2.38
CA SER A 68 -24.20 -2.34 1.29
C SER A 68 -23.86 -1.75 -0.10
N ILE A 69 -23.82 -0.42 -0.20
CA ILE A 69 -23.46 0.31 -1.42
C ILE A 69 -21.97 0.12 -1.73
N LEU A 70 -21.12 0.35 -0.73
CA LEU A 70 -19.67 0.26 -0.84
C LEU A 70 -19.20 -1.15 -1.18
N PHE A 71 -19.93 -2.20 -0.74
CA PHE A 71 -19.59 -3.57 -1.12
C PHE A 71 -19.61 -3.79 -2.64
N HIS A 72 -20.44 -3.06 -3.40
CA HIS A 72 -20.37 -3.11 -4.87
C HIS A 72 -19.04 -2.60 -5.42
N ALA A 73 -18.48 -1.52 -4.85
CA ALA A 73 -17.17 -1.01 -5.23
C ALA A 73 -16.05 -1.98 -4.82
N ALA A 74 -16.12 -2.55 -3.60
CA ALA A 74 -15.18 -3.57 -3.12
C ALA A 74 -15.08 -4.77 -4.07
N ARG A 75 -16.20 -5.22 -4.64
CA ARG A 75 -16.20 -6.36 -5.57
C ARG A 75 -15.47 -6.05 -6.87
N ASN A 76 -15.60 -4.83 -7.39
CA ASN A 76 -14.84 -4.42 -8.57
C ASN A 76 -13.34 -4.31 -8.25
N ALA A 77 -12.99 -3.66 -7.13
CA ALA A 77 -11.62 -3.58 -6.65
C ALA A 77 -10.98 -4.95 -6.47
N ALA A 78 -11.70 -5.91 -5.87
CA ALA A 78 -11.25 -7.28 -5.70
C ALA A 78 -10.99 -8.02 -7.04
N GLN A 79 -11.76 -7.72 -8.09
CA GLN A 79 -11.51 -8.27 -9.43
C GLN A 79 -10.23 -7.71 -10.04
N LEU A 80 -9.98 -6.41 -9.91
CA LEU A 80 -8.76 -5.77 -10.41
C LEU A 80 -7.52 -6.21 -9.64
N PHE A 81 -7.65 -6.31 -8.31
CA PHE A 81 -6.63 -6.87 -7.43
C PHE A 81 -6.25 -8.29 -7.88
N ARG A 82 -7.26 -9.16 -8.05
CA ARG A 82 -7.03 -10.53 -8.54
C ARG A 82 -6.35 -10.55 -9.90
N ARG A 83 -6.80 -9.75 -10.87
CA ARG A 83 -6.21 -9.73 -12.22
C ARG A 83 -4.72 -9.35 -12.17
N THR A 84 -4.37 -8.39 -11.34
CA THR A 84 -2.98 -7.93 -11.15
C THR A 84 -2.08 -9.05 -10.64
N LEU A 85 -2.60 -9.89 -9.75
CA LEU A 85 -1.85 -11.00 -9.18
C LEU A 85 -1.94 -12.30 -9.99
N HIS A 86 -2.66 -12.38 -11.12
CA HIS A 86 -3.01 -13.66 -11.78
C HIS A 86 -2.42 -13.83 -13.20
N ASP A 87 -1.53 -12.94 -13.65
CA ASP A 87 -0.92 -13.00 -14.99
C ASP A 87 0.18 -14.08 -15.17
N GLY A 88 0.33 -15.03 -14.23
CA GLY A 88 1.29 -16.16 -14.30
C GLY A 88 0.65 -17.53 -14.05
N ALA A 89 1.15 -18.57 -14.72
CA ALA A 89 0.54 -19.91 -14.82
C ALA A 89 0.54 -20.74 -13.50
N GLU A 90 1.17 -20.30 -12.42
CA GLU A 90 1.30 -21.05 -11.14
C GLU A 90 0.39 -20.56 -9.99
N ILE A 91 -0.58 -19.69 -10.28
CA ILE A 91 -1.14 -18.81 -9.24
C ILE A 91 -2.38 -19.38 -8.51
N SER A 92 -3.02 -20.44 -9.00
CA SER A 92 -4.28 -20.91 -8.39
C SER A 92 -4.13 -21.43 -6.95
N ALA A 93 -2.98 -22.03 -6.61
CA ALA A 93 -2.72 -22.55 -5.25
C ALA A 93 -2.36 -21.42 -4.28
N LYS A 94 -1.41 -20.54 -4.68
CA LYS A 94 -1.01 -19.34 -3.93
C LYS A 94 -2.21 -18.44 -3.63
N TRP A 95 -3.03 -18.18 -4.66
CA TRP A 95 -4.26 -17.39 -4.53
C TRP A 95 -5.27 -18.01 -3.56
N LYS A 96 -5.41 -19.34 -3.58
CA LYS A 96 -6.31 -20.05 -2.67
C LYS A 96 -5.83 -19.91 -1.22
N GLN A 97 -4.54 -20.09 -0.97
CA GLN A 97 -3.93 -19.93 0.35
C GLN A 97 -4.15 -18.50 0.87
N PHE A 98 -3.76 -17.49 0.08
CA PHE A 98 -3.94 -16.08 0.45
C PHE A 98 -5.39 -15.76 0.83
N ARG A 99 -6.35 -16.23 0.03
CA ARG A 99 -7.78 -16.01 0.32
C ARG A 99 -8.25 -16.66 1.62
N GLN A 100 -7.74 -17.85 1.93
CA GLN A 100 -8.10 -18.57 3.14
C GLN A 100 -7.56 -17.84 4.38
N ASP A 101 -6.30 -17.40 4.33
CA ASP A 101 -5.65 -16.69 5.42
C ASP A 101 -6.31 -15.32 5.63
N LEU A 102 -6.59 -14.60 4.53
CA LEU A 102 -7.31 -13.33 4.56
C LEU A 102 -8.73 -13.46 5.15
N GLY A 103 -9.44 -14.56 4.84
CA GLY A 103 -10.76 -14.81 5.41
C GLY A 103 -10.72 -14.97 6.94
N SER A 104 -9.74 -15.72 7.45
CA SER A 104 -9.52 -15.87 8.89
C SER A 104 -9.13 -14.54 9.54
N LEU A 105 -8.24 -13.79 8.89
CA LEU A 105 -7.78 -12.49 9.37
C LEU A 105 -8.91 -11.45 9.49
N ILE A 106 -9.81 -11.40 8.51
CA ILE A 106 -10.98 -10.48 8.54
C ILE A 106 -11.90 -10.82 9.71
N LEU A 107 -12.17 -12.11 9.96
CA LEU A 107 -12.99 -12.51 11.10
C LEU A 107 -12.36 -12.10 12.43
N THR A 108 -11.06 -12.34 12.60
CA THR A 108 -10.35 -11.96 13.81
C THR A 108 -10.38 -10.44 14.01
N TYR A 109 -10.13 -9.67 12.95
CA TYR A 109 -10.22 -8.21 13.00
C TYR A 109 -11.63 -7.75 13.41
N ASP A 110 -12.68 -8.30 12.80
CA ASP A 110 -14.06 -7.93 13.11
C ASP A 110 -14.44 -8.28 14.55
N GLU A 111 -14.02 -9.44 15.05
CA GLU A 111 -14.28 -9.85 16.44
C GLU A 111 -13.58 -8.93 17.43
N GLU A 112 -12.29 -8.66 17.23
CA GLU A 112 -11.50 -7.75 18.08
C GLU A 112 -12.05 -6.32 18.04
N TYR A 113 -12.38 -5.82 16.85
CA TYR A 113 -12.88 -4.46 16.68
C TYR A 113 -14.26 -4.28 17.34
N ASN A 114 -15.16 -5.27 17.19
CA ASN A 114 -16.53 -5.17 17.73
C ASN A 114 -16.62 -5.52 19.22
N SER A 115 -15.62 -6.19 19.79
CA SER A 115 -15.53 -6.45 21.23
C SER A 115 -14.94 -5.27 22.01
N ALA A 116 -14.31 -4.31 21.32
CA ALA A 116 -13.79 -3.11 21.93
C ALA A 116 -14.90 -2.22 22.56
N PRO A 117 -14.61 -1.50 23.65
CA PRO A 117 -15.54 -0.52 24.23
C PRO A 117 -16.00 0.52 23.19
N VAL A 118 -17.23 1.01 23.32
CA VAL A 118 -17.77 2.04 22.41
C VAL A 118 -17.16 3.41 22.75
N GLY A 119 -16.97 4.27 21.74
CA GLY A 119 -16.47 5.63 21.93
C GLY A 119 -14.96 5.69 22.18
N SER A 120 -14.51 6.73 22.89
CA SER A 120 -13.10 7.02 23.18
C SER A 120 -12.39 5.89 23.93
N ASP A 121 -13.09 5.20 24.82
CA ASP A 121 -12.51 4.18 25.71
C ASP A 121 -12.01 2.93 24.96
N GLY A 122 -12.50 2.69 23.74
CA GLY A 122 -12.06 1.57 22.90
C GLY A 122 -11.08 1.94 21.79
N VAL A 123 -10.64 3.20 21.70
CA VAL A 123 -9.76 3.70 20.63
C VAL A 123 -8.49 2.88 20.51
N GLU A 124 -7.80 2.65 21.63
CA GLU A 124 -6.54 1.91 21.65
C GLU A 124 -6.74 0.46 21.17
N VAL A 125 -7.77 -0.23 21.67
CA VAL A 125 -8.08 -1.61 21.28
C VAL A 125 -8.39 -1.70 19.79
N ARG A 126 -9.20 -0.79 19.25
CA ARG A 126 -9.54 -0.75 17.83
C ARG A 126 -8.34 -0.41 16.96
N GLY A 127 -7.49 0.52 17.41
CA GLY A 127 -6.25 0.89 16.74
C GLY A 127 -5.26 -0.27 16.66
N ILE A 128 -5.09 -1.01 17.76
CA ILE A 128 -4.25 -2.23 17.81
C ILE A 128 -4.81 -3.33 16.91
N ALA A 129 -6.13 -3.55 16.94
CA ALA A 129 -6.79 -4.52 16.07
C ALA A 129 -6.58 -4.16 14.58
N PHE A 130 -6.70 -2.87 14.23
CA PHE A 130 -6.44 -2.39 12.89
C PHE A 130 -4.96 -2.54 12.50
N ASN A 131 -4.03 -2.18 13.37
CA ASN A 131 -2.59 -2.39 13.18
C ASN A 131 -2.26 -3.87 12.90
N ARG A 132 -2.84 -4.79 13.69
CA ARG A 132 -2.70 -6.23 13.51
C ARG A 132 -3.31 -6.72 12.20
N PHE A 133 -4.47 -6.19 11.82
CA PHE A 133 -5.09 -6.48 10.54
C PHE A 133 -4.17 -6.11 9.38
N LEU A 134 -3.55 -4.93 9.41
CA LEU A 134 -2.62 -4.50 8.37
C LEU A 134 -1.36 -5.37 8.30
N GLY A 135 -0.72 -5.67 9.44
CA GLY A 135 0.41 -6.62 9.48
C GLY A 135 0.03 -8.04 9.03
N GLY A 136 -1.20 -8.47 9.34
CA GLY A 136 -1.73 -9.76 8.92
C GLY A 136 -1.92 -9.88 7.41
N ILE A 137 -2.25 -8.78 6.70
CA ILE A 137 -2.36 -8.78 5.24
C ILE A 137 -0.99 -9.07 4.61
N VAL A 138 0.04 -8.39 5.09
CA VAL A 138 1.44 -8.61 4.66
C VAL A 138 1.82 -10.06 4.93
N THR A 139 1.65 -10.53 6.17
CA THR A 139 1.95 -11.91 6.57
C THR A 139 1.23 -12.95 5.71
N SER A 140 -0.06 -12.74 5.41
CA SER A 140 -0.86 -13.66 4.58
C SER A 140 -0.35 -13.73 3.14
N ALA A 141 0.07 -12.59 2.58
CA ALA A 141 0.64 -12.55 1.23
C ALA A 141 1.94 -13.35 1.16
N GLU A 142 2.79 -13.22 2.17
CA GLU A 142 4.07 -13.94 2.22
C GLU A 142 3.89 -15.44 2.39
N GLN A 143 2.99 -15.87 3.28
CA GLN A 143 2.66 -17.28 3.44
C GLN A 143 2.12 -17.90 2.15
N ALA A 144 1.44 -17.11 1.34
CA ALA A 144 0.99 -17.49 0.01
C ALA A 144 2.07 -17.39 -1.08
N GLY A 145 3.26 -16.87 -0.77
CA GLY A 145 4.33 -16.63 -1.75
C GLY A 145 3.98 -15.57 -2.78
N ILE A 146 3.18 -14.57 -2.37
CA ILE A 146 2.88 -13.35 -3.14
C ILE A 146 3.96 -12.31 -2.81
N PRO A 147 4.69 -11.79 -3.81
CA PRO A 147 5.66 -10.73 -3.61
C PRO A 147 5.02 -9.45 -3.07
N LEU A 148 5.66 -8.81 -2.10
CA LEU A 148 5.06 -7.67 -1.39
C LEU A 148 4.89 -6.44 -2.29
N GLU A 149 5.76 -6.24 -3.26
CA GLU A 149 5.65 -5.14 -4.24
C GLU A 149 4.46 -5.36 -5.19
N GLU A 150 4.13 -6.62 -5.49
CA GLU A 150 2.94 -6.98 -6.27
C GLU A 150 1.66 -6.81 -5.44
N LEU A 151 1.71 -7.12 -4.14
CA LEU A 151 0.63 -6.84 -3.20
C LEU A 151 0.35 -5.33 -3.10
N ASP A 152 1.38 -4.50 -2.85
CA ASP A 152 1.29 -3.04 -2.81
C ASP A 152 0.64 -2.48 -4.08
N PHE A 153 1.17 -2.89 -5.24
CA PHE A 153 0.65 -2.47 -6.53
C PHE A 153 -0.82 -2.90 -6.76
N ALA A 154 -1.18 -4.13 -6.40
CA ALA A 154 -2.54 -4.64 -6.54
C ALA A 154 -3.54 -3.92 -5.60
N LEU A 155 -3.13 -3.62 -4.37
CA LEU A 155 -3.93 -2.86 -3.40
C LEU A 155 -4.18 -1.44 -3.91
N LEU A 156 -3.13 -0.73 -4.32
CA LEU A 156 -3.23 0.63 -4.83
C LEU A 156 -4.12 0.69 -6.07
N ARG A 157 -3.98 -0.27 -7.00
CA ARG A 157 -4.87 -0.37 -8.18
C ARG A 157 -6.34 -0.54 -7.79
N GLY A 158 -6.62 -1.41 -6.82
CA GLY A 158 -7.98 -1.63 -6.33
C GLY A 158 -8.54 -0.38 -5.66
N ALA A 159 -7.73 0.31 -4.84
CA ALA A 159 -8.11 1.53 -4.14
C ALA A 159 -8.39 2.69 -5.12
N ALA A 160 -7.54 2.88 -6.13
CA ALA A 160 -7.74 3.86 -7.21
C ALA A 160 -9.03 3.59 -8.00
N ALA A 161 -9.39 2.32 -8.20
CA ALA A 161 -10.66 1.98 -8.84
C ALA A 161 -11.87 2.35 -7.98
N ILE A 162 -11.81 2.16 -6.66
CA ILE A 162 -12.88 2.59 -5.75
C ILE A 162 -13.04 4.11 -5.82
N GLU A 163 -11.94 4.87 -5.72
CA GLU A 163 -11.96 6.33 -5.81
C GLU A 163 -12.62 6.81 -7.11
N SER A 164 -12.25 6.22 -8.25
CA SER A 164 -12.88 6.51 -9.54
C SER A 164 -14.39 6.19 -9.53
N GLN A 165 -14.80 5.10 -8.88
CA GLN A 165 -16.20 4.70 -8.80
C GLN A 165 -17.05 5.62 -7.91
N LEU A 166 -16.49 6.19 -6.84
CA LEU A 166 -17.21 7.12 -5.96
C LEU A 166 -17.71 8.35 -6.73
N SER A 167 -17.01 8.73 -7.80
CA SER A 167 -17.39 9.81 -8.71
C SER A 167 -18.48 9.43 -9.72
N GLU A 168 -18.80 8.13 -9.87
CA GLU A 168 -19.84 7.69 -10.79
C GLU A 168 -21.24 8.09 -10.31
N ARG A 169 -22.16 8.26 -11.28
CA ARG A 169 -23.55 8.69 -11.03
C ARG A 169 -24.31 7.80 -10.05
N TYR A 170 -23.99 6.49 -10.01
CA TYR A 170 -24.63 5.54 -9.09
C TYR A 170 -24.30 5.87 -7.63
N PHE A 171 -23.00 6.03 -7.31
CA PHE A 171 -22.53 6.33 -5.96
C PHE A 171 -22.83 7.77 -5.56
N SER A 172 -22.68 8.71 -6.49
CA SER A 172 -22.97 10.13 -6.27
C SER A 172 -24.42 10.43 -5.86
N ARG A 173 -25.36 9.50 -6.13
CA ARG A 173 -26.77 9.62 -5.73
C ARG A 173 -27.10 8.99 -4.38
N GLN A 174 -26.22 8.13 -3.87
CA GLN A 174 -26.52 7.29 -2.69
C GLN A 174 -25.62 7.60 -1.51
N LEU A 175 -24.42 8.13 -1.75
CA LEU A 175 -23.48 8.56 -0.72
C LEU A 175 -23.45 10.09 -0.69
N THR A 176 -23.44 10.64 0.53
CA THR A 176 -23.18 12.07 0.73
C THR A 176 -21.72 12.40 0.39
N ASP A 177 -21.40 13.68 0.22
CA ASP A 177 -20.00 14.06 -0.03
C ASP A 177 -19.12 13.79 1.21
N THR A 178 -19.66 13.96 2.42
CA THR A 178 -19.01 13.54 3.67
C THR A 178 -18.70 12.04 3.67
N ASP A 179 -19.64 11.19 3.26
CA ASP A 179 -19.42 9.73 3.19
C ASP A 179 -18.29 9.38 2.21
N LYS A 180 -18.24 10.06 1.07
CA LYS A 180 -17.19 9.84 0.05
C LYS A 180 -15.82 10.26 0.58
N GLU A 181 -15.74 11.42 1.23
CA GLU A 181 -14.49 11.90 1.84
C GLU A 181 -14.00 10.99 2.96
N LEU A 182 -14.92 10.49 3.80
CA LEU A 182 -14.57 9.53 4.85
C LEU A 182 -14.03 8.22 4.26
N VAL A 183 -14.68 7.70 3.21
CA VAL A 183 -14.19 6.53 2.48
C VAL A 183 -12.80 6.77 1.92
N GLN A 184 -12.54 7.93 1.31
CA GLN A 184 -11.23 8.28 0.78
C GLN A 184 -10.17 8.37 1.88
N LEU A 185 -10.48 8.99 3.04
CA LEU A 185 -9.59 9.04 4.19
C LEU A 185 -9.20 7.62 4.65
N LEU A 186 -10.17 6.74 4.85
CA LEU A 186 -9.93 5.36 5.30
C LEU A 186 -9.09 4.57 4.30
N LEU A 187 -9.39 4.71 3.00
CA LEU A 187 -8.66 4.02 1.94
C LEU A 187 -7.21 4.48 1.86
N VAL A 188 -6.98 5.79 1.78
CA VAL A 188 -5.61 6.37 1.71
C VAL A 188 -4.82 5.98 2.95
N THR A 189 -5.40 6.11 4.15
CA THR A 189 -4.74 5.70 5.41
C THR A 189 -4.34 4.24 5.40
N THR A 190 -5.23 3.36 4.94
CA THR A 190 -4.96 1.92 4.88
C THR A 190 -3.86 1.59 3.87
N VAL A 191 -3.92 2.16 2.66
CA VAL A 191 -2.92 1.95 1.62
C VAL A 191 -1.54 2.46 2.05
N ASP A 192 -1.46 3.67 2.60
CA ASP A 192 -0.19 4.26 3.03
C ASP A 192 0.44 3.51 4.20
N GLN A 193 -0.36 3.04 5.15
CA GLN A 193 0.12 2.17 6.22
C GLN A 193 0.68 0.85 5.70
N LEU A 194 -0.05 0.16 4.81
CA LEU A 194 0.39 -1.12 4.24
C LEU A 194 1.67 -0.96 3.43
N LYS A 195 1.73 0.08 2.59
CA LYS A 195 2.90 0.43 1.83
C LYS A 195 4.11 0.67 2.72
N ARG A 196 3.99 1.48 3.77
CA ARG A 196 5.09 1.75 4.70
C ARG A 196 5.56 0.49 5.44
N ARG A 197 4.66 -0.43 5.81
CA ARG A 197 5.06 -1.76 6.34
C ARG A 197 5.86 -2.54 5.32
N ILE A 198 5.39 -2.62 4.08
CA ILE A 198 6.08 -3.29 2.99
C ILE A 198 7.47 -2.68 2.78
N PHE A 199 7.61 -1.36 2.81
CA PHE A 199 8.91 -0.67 2.71
C PHE A 199 9.83 -0.89 3.93
N LEU A 200 9.29 -1.19 5.11
CA LEU A 200 10.11 -1.58 6.27
C LEU A 200 10.53 -3.05 6.21
N GLU A 201 9.63 -3.94 5.81
CA GLU A 201 9.83 -5.39 5.82
C GLU A 201 10.65 -5.90 4.63
N SER A 202 10.41 -5.38 3.43
CA SER A 202 11.04 -5.88 2.20
C SER A 202 12.57 -5.74 2.21
N PRO A 203 13.16 -4.63 2.69
CA PRO A 203 14.61 -4.50 2.75
C PRO A 203 15.24 -5.48 3.74
N LEU A 204 14.66 -5.68 4.93
CA LEU A 204 15.17 -6.66 5.91
C LEU A 204 15.21 -8.08 5.30
N LYS A 205 14.12 -8.48 4.65
CA LYS A 205 14.04 -9.77 3.97
C LYS A 205 15.03 -9.86 2.81
N SER A 206 15.27 -8.76 2.11
CA SER A 206 16.24 -8.68 1.02
C SER A 206 17.67 -8.82 1.53
N ILE A 207 18.05 -8.16 2.62
CA ILE A 207 19.35 -8.31 3.29
C ILE A 207 19.61 -9.79 3.62
N ILE A 208 18.62 -10.45 4.24
CA ILE A 208 18.69 -11.88 4.59
C ILE A 208 18.79 -12.74 3.33
N ARG A 209 17.99 -12.45 2.30
CA ARG A 209 17.95 -13.21 1.04
C ARG A 209 19.26 -13.12 0.27
N THR A 210 19.91 -11.95 0.29
CA THR A 210 21.19 -11.73 -0.38
C THR A 210 22.37 -12.25 0.42
N GLU A 211 22.15 -12.90 1.56
CA GLU A 211 23.21 -13.40 2.46
C GLU A 211 24.22 -12.32 2.84
N ALA A 212 23.74 -11.08 2.99
CA ALA A 212 24.56 -9.98 3.48
C ALA A 212 24.97 -10.24 4.95
N PRO A 213 26.05 -9.62 5.46
CA PRO A 213 26.52 -9.85 6.82
C PRO A 213 25.41 -9.66 7.87
N GLU A 214 25.35 -10.55 8.87
CA GLU A 214 24.29 -10.58 9.88
C GLU A 214 24.21 -9.27 10.69
N GLU A 215 25.34 -8.58 10.87
CA GLU A 215 25.42 -7.29 11.54
C GLU A 215 24.58 -6.22 10.82
N VAL A 216 24.42 -6.32 9.50
CA VAL A 216 23.59 -5.41 8.71
C VAL A 216 22.11 -5.63 9.02
N ALA A 217 21.65 -6.88 9.01
CA ALA A 217 20.27 -7.22 9.36
C ALA A 217 19.95 -6.78 10.80
N THR A 218 20.87 -7.02 11.72
CA THR A 218 20.75 -6.59 13.12
C THR A 218 20.67 -5.07 13.26
N MET A 219 21.50 -4.33 12.52
CA MET A 219 21.46 -2.86 12.54
C MET A 219 20.18 -2.31 11.92
N TYR A 220 19.75 -2.87 10.80
CA TYR A 220 18.49 -2.49 10.14
C TYR A 220 17.31 -2.73 11.10
N GLN A 221 17.25 -3.90 11.73
CA GLN A 221 16.23 -4.22 12.72
C GLN A 221 16.20 -3.19 13.85
N ALA A 222 17.34 -2.96 14.51
CA ALA A 222 17.39 -2.15 15.72
C ALA A 222 17.16 -0.64 15.47
N ARG A 223 17.62 -0.11 14.33
CA ARG A 223 17.59 1.34 14.06
C ARG A 223 16.42 1.80 13.21
N ILE A 224 15.90 0.92 12.36
CA ILE A 224 14.88 1.29 11.39
C ILE A 224 13.59 0.60 11.77
N TYR A 225 13.59 -0.73 11.79
CA TYR A 225 12.37 -1.50 12.00
C TYR A 225 11.76 -1.26 13.38
N ASP A 226 12.54 -1.45 14.45
CA ASP A 226 12.06 -1.35 15.84
C ASP A 226 11.66 0.08 16.23
N ILE A 227 12.18 1.09 15.53
CA ILE A 227 11.86 2.50 15.78
C ILE A 227 10.62 2.95 14.99
N LEU A 228 10.50 2.52 13.73
CA LEU A 228 9.47 3.02 12.83
C LEU A 228 8.19 2.18 12.87
N MET A 229 8.29 0.87 13.09
CA MET A 229 7.11 -0.01 13.15
C MET A 229 6.11 0.42 14.25
N PRO A 230 6.52 0.79 15.48
CA PRO A 230 5.59 1.31 16.50
C PRO A 230 4.92 2.64 16.11
N THR A 231 5.55 3.44 15.24
CA THR A 231 4.95 4.69 14.76
C THR A 231 3.70 4.42 13.92
N LEU A 232 3.71 3.33 13.14
CA LEU A 232 2.55 2.90 12.35
C LEU A 232 1.38 2.44 13.25
N GLU A 233 1.66 1.83 14.39
CA GLU A 233 0.64 1.52 15.39
C GLU A 233 0.04 2.79 15.99
N GLY A 234 0.89 3.76 16.37
CA GLY A 234 0.44 5.05 16.88
C GLY A 234 -0.46 5.80 15.90
N GLU A 235 -0.15 5.74 14.60
CA GLU A 235 -1.02 6.30 13.55
C GLU A 235 -2.35 5.55 13.41
N ALA A 236 -2.36 4.22 13.55
CA ALA A 236 -3.57 3.41 13.55
C ALA A 236 -4.47 3.77 14.75
N ILE A 237 -3.88 4.00 15.91
CA ILE A 237 -4.61 4.51 17.09
C ILE A 237 -5.11 5.94 16.84
N GLY A 238 -4.29 6.79 16.21
CA GLY A 238 -4.64 8.17 15.88
C GLY A 238 -5.86 8.28 14.97
N ILE A 239 -5.97 7.45 13.92
CA ILE A 239 -7.16 7.45 13.06
C ILE A 239 -8.40 6.95 13.82
N GLU A 240 -8.29 5.91 14.65
CA GLU A 240 -9.43 5.43 15.45
C GLU A 240 -9.85 6.44 16.52
N SER A 241 -8.92 7.25 17.03
CA SER A 241 -9.20 8.39 17.90
C SER A 241 -10.04 9.44 17.18
N PHE A 242 -9.61 9.86 15.99
CA PHE A 242 -10.33 10.80 15.14
C PHE A 242 -11.76 10.31 14.85
N LEU A 243 -11.91 9.04 14.49
CA LEU A 243 -13.19 8.42 14.15
C LEU A 243 -14.12 8.21 15.35
N SER A 244 -13.57 8.16 16.56
CA SER A 244 -14.36 7.96 17.79
C SER A 244 -15.17 9.18 18.19
N ASP A 245 -14.84 10.34 17.63
CA ASP A 245 -15.57 11.59 17.80
C ASP A 245 -16.59 11.78 16.65
N PRO A 246 -17.90 11.70 16.93
CA PRO A 246 -18.94 11.85 15.91
C PRO A 246 -18.93 13.23 15.22
N GLU A 247 -18.46 14.29 15.90
CA GLU A 247 -18.37 15.62 15.31
C GLU A 247 -17.32 15.64 14.19
N ASN A 248 -16.15 15.04 14.45
CA ASN A 248 -15.09 14.92 13.45
C ASN A 248 -15.48 14.01 12.29
N ALA A 249 -16.11 12.87 12.57
CA ALA A 249 -16.47 11.88 11.54
C ALA A 249 -17.64 12.34 10.64
N SER A 250 -18.38 13.39 11.02
CA SER A 250 -19.46 13.96 10.23
C SER A 250 -19.12 15.32 9.59
N ASP A 251 -18.01 15.94 9.98
CA ASP A 251 -17.50 17.17 9.39
C ASP A 251 -16.55 16.90 8.22
N ILE A 252 -17.00 17.28 7.02
CA ILE A 252 -16.21 17.15 5.79
C ILE A 252 -14.87 17.90 5.86
N GLN A 253 -14.80 19.06 6.53
CA GLN A 253 -13.57 19.83 6.65
C GLN A 253 -12.59 19.17 7.61
N ALA A 254 -13.08 18.59 8.71
CA ALA A 254 -12.26 17.81 9.63
C ALA A 254 -11.67 16.57 8.93
N ILE A 255 -12.48 15.86 8.14
CA ILE A 255 -12.04 14.70 7.34
C ILE A 255 -10.95 15.09 6.34
N ILE A 256 -11.17 16.15 5.56
CA ILE A 256 -10.18 16.64 4.58
C ILE A 256 -8.89 17.06 5.29
N SER A 257 -9.00 17.77 6.42
CA SER A 257 -7.83 18.17 7.22
C SER A 257 -7.04 16.97 7.72
N MET A 258 -7.73 15.91 8.15
CA MET A 258 -7.08 14.67 8.58
C MET A 258 -6.37 13.95 7.42
N ARG A 259 -6.88 14.04 6.18
CA ARG A 259 -6.17 13.52 4.99
C ARG A 259 -4.85 14.24 4.76
N TYR A 260 -4.84 15.59 4.84
CA TYR A 260 -3.58 16.34 4.74
C TYR A 260 -2.60 15.99 5.86
N ASN A 261 -3.09 15.82 7.09
CA ASN A 261 -2.24 15.39 8.20
C ASN A 261 -1.63 14.02 7.94
N ASN A 262 -2.39 13.09 7.36
CA ASN A 262 -1.87 11.77 7.00
C ASN A 262 -0.79 11.86 5.91
N ASP A 263 -1.01 12.65 4.86
CA ASP A 263 0.00 12.89 3.82
C ASP A 263 1.28 13.50 4.42
N ALA A 264 1.16 14.50 5.30
CA ALA A 264 2.29 15.11 5.99
C ALA A 264 3.02 14.12 6.92
N MET A 265 2.29 13.26 7.62
CA MET A 265 2.88 12.21 8.47
C MET A 265 3.62 11.15 7.64
N SER A 266 3.08 10.79 6.47
CA SER A 266 3.74 9.89 5.52
C SER A 266 5.07 10.48 5.03
N ASP A 267 5.09 11.78 4.73
CA ASP A 267 6.31 12.51 4.34
C ASP A 267 7.36 12.54 5.47
N LEU A 268 6.93 12.85 6.70
CA LEU A 268 7.81 12.84 7.87
C LEU A 268 8.36 11.44 8.16
N PHE A 269 7.52 10.41 8.00
CA PHE A 269 7.93 9.01 8.15
C PHE A 269 8.99 8.64 7.11
N ALA A 270 8.77 8.97 5.83
CA ALA A 270 9.72 8.70 4.76
C ALA A 270 11.04 9.46 4.96
N PHE A 271 10.98 10.71 5.43
CA PHE A 271 12.17 11.49 5.78
C PHE A 271 12.96 10.84 6.92
N LYS A 272 12.29 10.42 7.99
CA LYS A 272 12.94 9.73 9.11
C LYS A 272 13.57 8.41 8.68
N TYR A 273 12.85 7.62 7.87
CA TYR A 273 13.39 6.38 7.29
C TYR A 273 14.64 6.63 6.46
N ALA A 274 14.61 7.61 5.56
CA ALA A 274 15.77 7.99 4.76
C ALA A 274 16.95 8.43 5.65
N PHE A 275 16.70 9.24 6.67
CA PHE A 275 17.74 9.65 7.61
C PHE A 275 18.40 8.45 8.30
N GLU A 276 17.62 7.54 8.91
CA GLU A 276 18.20 6.36 9.58
C GLU A 276 18.97 5.44 8.62
N MET A 277 18.56 5.41 7.34
CA MET A 277 19.20 4.66 6.26
C MET A 277 20.60 5.18 5.86
N PHE A 278 20.80 6.50 5.89
CA PHE A 278 22.05 7.16 5.45
C PHE A 278 23.03 7.48 6.58
N PHE A 279 22.62 7.33 7.84
CA PHE A 279 23.50 7.51 9.00
C PHE A 279 23.84 6.18 9.72
N PRO A 280 24.17 5.05 9.04
CA PRO A 280 24.66 3.86 9.74
C PRO A 280 25.90 4.20 10.57
N THR A 281 26.26 3.34 11.54
CA THR A 281 27.46 3.64 12.34
C THR A 281 28.68 3.70 11.40
N LEU A 282 29.49 4.74 11.54
CA LEU A 282 30.70 4.92 10.73
C LEU A 282 31.54 3.64 10.72
N SER A 283 31.69 2.98 11.87
CA SER A 283 32.41 1.72 12.01
C SER A 283 31.89 0.56 11.17
N LEU A 284 30.56 0.42 10.99
CA LEU A 284 30.00 -0.66 10.17
C LEU A 284 30.18 -0.35 8.68
N SER A 285 29.96 0.90 8.30
CA SER A 285 30.12 1.32 6.91
C SER A 285 31.56 1.12 6.45
N GLU A 286 32.53 1.52 7.28
CA GLU A 286 33.95 1.31 7.04
C GLU A 286 34.30 -0.18 6.89
N SER A 287 33.84 -1.03 7.82
CA SER A 287 34.14 -2.47 7.76
C SER A 287 33.51 -3.16 6.54
N MET A 288 32.30 -2.75 6.14
CA MET A 288 31.65 -3.26 4.93
C MET A 288 32.39 -2.82 3.66
N ILE A 289 32.76 -1.54 3.56
CA ILE A 289 33.54 -1.02 2.44
C ILE A 289 34.85 -1.78 2.32
N ASP A 290 35.59 -1.95 3.42
CA ASP A 290 36.85 -2.68 3.41
C ASP A 290 36.65 -4.14 3.01
N SER A 291 35.57 -4.79 3.46
CA SER A 291 35.23 -6.17 3.06
C SER A 291 34.93 -6.29 1.56
N ILE A 292 34.21 -5.31 0.98
CA ILE A 292 33.92 -5.26 -0.45
C ILE A 292 35.22 -5.05 -1.24
N VAL A 293 36.05 -4.09 -0.82
CA VAL A 293 37.32 -3.75 -1.48
C VAL A 293 38.31 -4.92 -1.47
N GLN A 294 38.36 -5.71 -0.41
CA GLN A 294 39.20 -6.93 -0.36
C GLN A 294 38.87 -7.93 -1.48
N ARG A 295 37.66 -7.86 -2.06
CA ARG A 295 37.21 -8.70 -3.18
C ARG A 295 37.38 -8.03 -4.54
N MET A 296 37.85 -6.78 -4.58
CA MET A 296 38.05 -5.96 -5.78
C MET A 296 39.54 -5.60 -5.94
N PRO A 297 40.35 -6.45 -6.61
CA PRO A 297 41.77 -6.16 -6.80
C PRO A 297 42.00 -4.82 -7.49
N GLY A 298 42.84 -3.97 -6.88
CA GLY A 298 43.22 -2.66 -7.44
C GLY A 298 42.26 -1.51 -7.13
N ILE A 299 41.14 -1.76 -6.45
CA ILE A 299 40.24 -0.72 -5.94
C ILE A 299 40.64 -0.35 -4.51
N THR A 300 40.54 0.93 -4.16
CA THR A 300 40.73 1.41 -2.78
C THR A 300 39.38 1.76 -2.16
N SER A 301 39.31 1.79 -0.82
CA SER A 301 38.10 2.21 -0.08
C SER A 301 37.64 3.63 -0.47
N ASP A 302 38.58 4.54 -0.73
CA ASP A 302 38.28 5.90 -1.18
C ASP A 302 37.68 5.92 -2.59
N LEU A 303 38.27 5.17 -3.52
CA LEU A 303 37.75 5.07 -4.88
C LEU A 303 36.37 4.42 -4.90
N LEU A 304 36.15 3.39 -4.08
CA LEU A 304 34.83 2.76 -3.97
C LEU A 304 33.79 3.76 -3.46
N ARG A 305 34.11 4.57 -2.44
CA ARG A 305 33.19 5.61 -1.92
C ARG A 305 32.84 6.63 -2.98
N GLU A 306 33.84 7.16 -3.68
CA GLU A 306 33.63 8.14 -4.74
C GLU A 306 32.65 7.60 -5.80
N GLN A 307 32.81 6.33 -6.20
CA GLN A 307 31.92 5.71 -7.19
C GLN A 307 30.51 5.43 -6.62
N LEU A 308 30.39 5.06 -5.34
CA LEU A 308 29.09 4.87 -4.68
C LEU A 308 28.32 6.18 -4.50
N GLU A 309 29.03 7.27 -4.18
CA GLU A 309 28.46 8.62 -4.07
C GLU A 309 27.86 9.13 -5.39
N MET A 310 28.38 8.68 -6.54
CA MET A 310 27.84 9.03 -7.85
C MET A 310 26.51 8.32 -8.20
N VAL A 311 26.19 7.19 -7.54
CA VAL A 311 24.98 6.41 -7.85
C VAL A 311 23.90 6.53 -6.77
N GLN A 312 24.18 6.14 -5.53
CA GLN A 312 23.14 6.05 -4.49
C GLN A 312 23.60 6.54 -3.13
N GLY A 313 24.82 7.07 -3.05
CA GLY A 313 25.47 7.32 -1.77
C GLY A 313 25.82 6.02 -1.05
N THR A 314 26.41 6.19 0.13
CA THR A 314 26.86 5.10 1.01
C THR A 314 25.76 4.77 2.03
N SER A 315 24.65 4.19 1.57
CA SER A 315 23.54 3.77 2.44
C SER A 315 23.72 2.33 2.94
N LEU A 316 23.11 1.99 4.08
CA LEU A 316 23.17 0.62 4.62
C LEU A 316 22.68 -0.44 3.61
N LEU A 317 21.62 -0.15 2.86
CA LEU A 317 21.03 -1.10 1.89
C LEU A 317 21.89 -1.23 0.63
N SER A 318 22.43 -0.13 0.12
CA SER A 318 23.35 -0.17 -1.02
C SER A 318 24.58 -1.03 -0.67
N LEU A 319 25.22 -0.78 0.48
CA LEU A 319 26.35 -1.59 0.95
C LEU A 319 25.99 -3.06 1.12
N SER A 320 24.76 -3.37 1.55
CA SER A 320 24.26 -4.76 1.62
C SER A 320 24.23 -5.40 0.24
N ALA A 321 23.67 -4.71 -0.77
CA ALA A 321 23.65 -5.19 -2.15
C ALA A 321 25.06 -5.47 -2.67
N TYR A 322 26.01 -4.53 -2.51
CA TYR A 322 27.38 -4.73 -2.95
C TYR A 322 28.12 -5.84 -2.19
N SER A 323 27.85 -6.02 -0.89
CA SER A 323 28.45 -7.08 -0.07
C SER A 323 28.02 -8.50 -0.49
N SER A 324 26.83 -8.61 -1.10
CA SER A 324 26.29 -9.87 -1.62
C SER A 324 26.89 -10.30 -2.96
N ILE A 325 27.56 -9.39 -3.65
CA ILE A 325 28.24 -9.69 -4.91
C ILE A 325 29.63 -10.26 -4.60
N VAL A 326 29.96 -11.35 -5.29
CA VAL A 326 31.28 -11.97 -5.29
C VAL A 326 31.78 -12.07 -6.74
N PRO A 327 33.11 -12.07 -6.98
CA PRO A 327 33.66 -12.09 -8.34
C PRO A 327 33.14 -13.23 -9.23
N ASP A 328 32.95 -14.42 -8.64
CA ASP A 328 32.51 -15.61 -9.38
C ASP A 328 30.98 -15.71 -9.53
N LEU A 329 30.21 -14.75 -9.00
CA LEU A 329 28.77 -14.74 -9.16
C LEU A 329 28.45 -14.57 -10.66
N PRO A 330 27.66 -15.45 -11.29
CA PRO A 330 27.32 -15.35 -12.70
C PRO A 330 26.32 -14.20 -13.01
N PHE A 331 26.33 -13.14 -12.21
CA PHE A 331 25.49 -11.97 -12.39
C PHE A 331 25.97 -11.17 -13.58
N ARG A 332 25.04 -10.89 -14.50
CA ARG A 332 25.25 -9.97 -15.61
C ARG A 332 24.12 -8.98 -15.73
N TYR A 333 24.44 -7.77 -16.14
CA TYR A 333 23.45 -6.72 -16.37
C TYR A 333 23.72 -5.98 -17.69
N VAL A 334 22.66 -5.72 -18.43
CA VAL A 334 22.71 -4.92 -19.66
C VAL A 334 21.93 -3.63 -19.41
N SER A 335 22.55 -2.48 -19.65
CA SER A 335 21.92 -1.18 -19.42
C SER A 335 20.62 -1.03 -20.22
N VAL A 336 19.61 -0.40 -19.62
CA VAL A 336 18.36 -0.05 -20.30
C VAL A 336 18.51 1.29 -21.01
N GLU A 337 18.32 1.27 -22.33
CA GLU A 337 18.47 2.46 -23.18
C GLU A 337 17.41 3.54 -22.87
N GLY A 338 17.80 4.82 -22.99
CA GLY A 338 16.87 5.96 -22.96
C GLY A 338 16.45 6.46 -21.57
N LEU A 339 16.94 5.85 -20.47
CA LEU A 339 16.63 6.33 -19.11
C LEU A 339 17.19 7.74 -18.84
N ALA A 340 18.45 8.00 -19.22
CA ALA A 340 19.05 9.32 -19.07
C ALA A 340 18.35 10.37 -19.95
N ASP A 341 18.03 10.03 -21.21
CA ASP A 341 17.25 10.89 -22.10
C ASP A 341 15.89 11.24 -21.50
N ARG A 342 15.25 10.27 -20.82
CA ARG A 342 13.96 10.50 -20.16
C ARG A 342 14.08 11.50 -19.01
N VAL A 343 15.16 11.47 -18.21
CA VAL A 343 15.43 12.49 -17.18
C VAL A 343 15.57 13.87 -17.82
N ALA A 344 16.34 13.98 -18.92
CA ALA A 344 16.50 15.22 -19.68
C ALA A 344 15.17 15.75 -20.23
N VAL A 345 14.33 14.88 -20.78
CA VAL A 345 12.99 15.24 -21.29
C VAL A 345 12.07 15.73 -20.17
N LEU A 346 12.22 15.24 -18.94
CA LEU A 346 11.49 15.70 -17.76
C LEU A 346 12.04 17.00 -17.18
N GLY A 347 13.06 17.61 -17.81
CA GLY A 347 13.56 18.94 -17.49
C GLY A 347 14.78 18.98 -16.56
N GLU A 348 15.35 17.83 -16.21
CA GLU A 348 16.50 17.73 -15.30
C GLU A 348 17.77 17.26 -16.00
N THR A 349 18.93 17.61 -15.43
CA THR A 349 20.21 17.07 -15.92
C THR A 349 20.39 15.63 -15.41
N PRO A 350 20.64 14.64 -16.29
CA PRO A 350 20.89 13.29 -15.84
C PRO A 350 22.12 13.22 -14.92
N PRO A 351 22.06 12.47 -13.80
CA PRO A 351 23.23 12.21 -12.96
C PRO A 351 24.40 11.67 -13.78
N VAL A 352 25.63 12.06 -13.40
CA VAL A 352 26.84 11.59 -14.09
C VAL A 352 26.98 10.08 -13.88
N PRO A 353 27.18 9.28 -14.95
CA PRO A 353 27.37 7.84 -14.81
C PRO A 353 28.68 7.52 -14.07
N PRO A 354 28.70 6.46 -13.22
CA PRO A 354 29.93 6.00 -12.60
C PRO A 354 30.91 5.49 -13.66
N ASN A 355 32.22 5.52 -13.36
CA ASN A 355 33.21 4.95 -14.25
C ASN A 355 33.29 3.43 -14.08
N VAL A 356 32.32 2.72 -14.68
CA VAL A 356 32.20 1.26 -14.56
C VAL A 356 33.42 0.50 -15.12
N SER A 357 34.22 1.12 -15.99
CA SER A 357 35.42 0.51 -16.56
C SER A 357 36.51 0.18 -15.54
N LEU A 358 36.43 0.78 -14.35
CA LEU A 358 37.33 0.52 -13.22
C LEU A 358 37.07 -0.85 -12.58
N PHE A 359 35.87 -1.40 -12.76
CA PHE A 359 35.41 -2.62 -12.10
C PHE A 359 35.40 -3.81 -13.06
N GLN A 360 35.59 -5.00 -12.52
CA GLN A 360 35.54 -6.25 -13.27
C GLN A 360 34.24 -7.01 -12.98
N ASP A 361 33.84 -7.85 -13.94
CA ASP A 361 32.79 -8.86 -13.83
C ASP A 361 31.47 -8.35 -13.19
N ALA A 362 30.96 -9.07 -12.19
CA ALA A 362 29.68 -8.80 -11.55
C ALA A 362 29.62 -7.41 -10.87
N TYR A 363 30.75 -6.84 -10.45
CA TYR A 363 30.77 -5.52 -9.83
C TYR A 363 30.56 -4.40 -10.85
N ARG A 364 31.14 -4.51 -12.04
CA ARG A 364 30.85 -3.57 -13.15
C ARG A 364 29.35 -3.55 -13.43
N ASP A 365 28.77 -4.73 -13.54
CA ASP A 365 27.36 -4.91 -13.88
C ASP A 365 26.44 -4.42 -12.72
N MET A 366 26.90 -4.53 -11.47
CA MET A 366 26.19 -4.01 -10.29
C MET A 366 26.21 -2.48 -10.24
N PHE A 367 27.33 -1.84 -10.56
CA PHE A 367 27.41 -0.38 -10.67
C PHE A 367 26.50 0.14 -11.79
N GLN A 368 26.48 -0.54 -12.94
CA GLN A 368 25.57 -0.18 -14.03
C GLN A 368 24.09 -0.35 -13.62
N LEU A 369 23.74 -1.44 -12.95
CA LEU A 369 22.38 -1.63 -12.41
C LEU A 369 22.03 -0.51 -11.42
N SER A 370 22.92 -0.19 -10.48
CA SER A 370 22.70 0.86 -9.47
C SER A 370 22.45 2.22 -10.10
N TYR A 371 23.16 2.54 -11.19
CA TYR A 371 22.96 3.76 -11.95
C TYR A 371 21.60 3.77 -12.68
N ASP A 372 21.22 2.68 -13.34
CA ASP A 372 19.91 2.60 -14.00
C ASP A 372 18.74 2.65 -13.00
N VAL A 373 18.92 2.09 -11.79
CA VAL A 373 17.96 2.22 -10.69
C VAL A 373 17.87 3.68 -10.22
N LEU A 374 19.00 4.37 -10.03
CA LEU A 374 19.02 5.81 -9.71
C LEU A 374 18.25 6.61 -10.77
N LEU A 375 18.49 6.34 -12.06
CA LEU A 375 17.78 7.04 -13.14
C LEU A 375 16.28 6.75 -13.07
N SER A 376 15.88 5.49 -12.86
CA SER A 376 14.47 5.12 -12.72
C SER A 376 13.80 5.80 -11.52
N ASP A 377 14.50 5.92 -10.40
CA ASP A 377 14.01 6.61 -9.19
C ASP A 377 13.92 8.11 -9.40
N THR A 378 14.90 8.69 -10.10
CA THR A 378 14.90 10.09 -10.50
C THR A 378 13.70 10.40 -11.40
N ILE A 379 13.45 9.59 -12.42
CA ILE A 379 12.26 9.70 -13.30
C ILE A 379 10.98 9.60 -12.47
N THR A 380 10.92 8.66 -11.52
CA THR A 380 9.75 8.44 -10.66
C THR A 380 9.49 9.64 -9.75
N SER A 381 10.55 10.22 -9.17
CA SER A 381 10.48 11.47 -8.39
C SER A 381 10.00 12.65 -9.22
N LEU A 382 10.49 12.79 -10.46
CA LEU A 382 10.05 13.86 -11.36
C LEU A 382 8.60 13.70 -11.81
N GLU A 383 8.17 12.47 -12.12
CA GLU A 383 6.77 12.17 -12.42
C GLU A 383 5.86 12.48 -11.23
N TRP A 384 6.32 12.22 -10.00
CA TRP A 384 5.61 12.61 -8.79
C TRP A 384 5.54 14.13 -8.61
N GLN A 385 6.64 14.85 -8.84
CA GLN A 385 6.64 16.32 -8.79
C GLN A 385 5.69 16.94 -9.81
N VAL A 386 5.61 16.38 -11.02
CA VAL A 386 4.64 16.79 -12.04
C VAL A 386 3.21 16.60 -11.51
N VAL A 387 2.88 15.47 -10.90
CA VAL A 387 1.57 15.28 -10.25
C VAL A 387 1.31 16.32 -9.17
N MET A 388 2.31 16.65 -8.34
CA MET A 388 2.17 17.66 -7.29
C MET A 388 2.02 19.09 -7.85
N HIS A 389 2.57 19.39 -9.02
CA HIS A 389 2.56 20.74 -9.62
C HIS A 389 1.38 20.96 -10.57
N ASP A 390 1.11 20.02 -11.48
CA ASP A 390 0.11 20.16 -12.55
C ASP A 390 -1.33 19.94 -12.05
N ALA A 391 -1.51 19.25 -10.92
CA ALA A 391 -2.81 18.76 -10.52
C ALA A 391 -3.54 19.65 -9.50
N GLU A 392 -3.20 20.95 -9.43
CA GLU A 392 -3.70 21.93 -8.45
C GLU A 392 -3.38 21.57 -6.98
N VAL A 393 -2.65 20.50 -6.68
CA VAL A 393 -2.33 20.04 -5.31
C VAL A 393 -1.71 21.12 -4.43
N LEU A 394 -0.98 22.07 -5.03
CA LEU A 394 -0.38 23.20 -4.31
C LEU A 394 -1.17 24.51 -4.43
N ASN A 395 -2.08 24.66 -5.40
CA ASN A 395 -2.83 25.90 -5.62
C ASN A 395 -4.05 25.74 -6.58
N PRO A 396 -5.30 25.68 -6.09
CA PRO A 396 -5.72 25.60 -4.68
C PRO A 396 -5.50 24.21 -4.09
N PRO A 397 -4.98 24.10 -2.85
CA PRO A 397 -4.51 22.83 -2.34
C PRO A 397 -5.63 21.77 -2.29
N ARG A 398 -5.31 20.56 -2.75
CA ARG A 398 -6.12 19.35 -2.60
C ARG A 398 -5.25 18.14 -2.24
N PRO A 399 -5.78 17.10 -1.58
CA PRO A 399 -5.05 15.85 -1.42
C PRO A 399 -4.74 15.18 -2.76
N VAL A 400 -3.63 14.44 -2.81
CA VAL A 400 -3.30 13.61 -3.99
C VAL A 400 -4.24 12.43 -4.06
N THR A 401 -4.77 12.16 -5.26
CA THR A 401 -5.71 11.04 -5.47
C THR A 401 -4.98 9.70 -5.54
N LEU A 402 -5.69 8.62 -5.21
CA LEU A 402 -5.19 7.26 -5.36
C LEU A 402 -4.97 6.91 -6.84
N GLY A 403 -5.78 7.47 -7.75
CA GLY A 403 -5.58 7.37 -9.20
C GLY A 403 -4.24 7.95 -9.67
N GLU A 404 -3.85 9.12 -9.15
CA GLU A 404 -2.57 9.75 -9.45
C GLU A 404 -1.40 8.94 -8.89
N ARG A 405 -1.48 8.50 -7.63
CA ARG A 405 -0.48 7.60 -7.02
C ARG A 405 -0.31 6.32 -7.85
N PHE A 406 -1.43 5.71 -8.24
CA PHE A 406 -1.41 4.51 -9.07
C PHE A 406 -0.75 4.74 -10.44
N ALA A 407 -0.97 5.88 -11.08
CA ALA A 407 -0.37 6.20 -12.38
C ALA A 407 1.17 6.28 -12.30
N VAL A 408 1.70 6.93 -11.26
CA VAL A 408 3.15 7.01 -11.03
C VAL A 408 3.70 5.64 -10.65
N LYS A 409 3.08 4.93 -9.70
CA LYS A 409 3.48 3.57 -9.30
C LYS A 409 3.47 2.58 -10.46
N SER A 410 2.46 2.65 -11.33
CA SER A 410 2.38 1.80 -12.52
C SER A 410 3.52 2.05 -13.50
N SER A 411 3.95 3.30 -13.64
CA SER A 411 5.09 3.66 -14.49
C SER A 411 6.40 3.21 -13.86
N GLN A 412 6.55 3.35 -12.55
CA GLN A 412 7.68 2.82 -11.78
C GLN A 412 7.79 1.29 -11.92
N MET A 413 6.70 0.55 -11.66
CA MET A 413 6.69 -0.91 -11.75
C MET A 413 7.05 -1.43 -13.14
N ARG A 414 6.63 -0.72 -14.20
CA ARG A 414 7.03 -1.04 -15.58
C ARG A 414 8.53 -0.82 -15.82
N ARG A 415 9.09 0.29 -15.33
CA ARG A 415 10.54 0.54 -15.40
C ARG A 415 11.32 -0.52 -14.65
N TYR A 416 10.94 -0.84 -13.41
CA TYR A 416 11.61 -1.87 -12.62
C TYR A 416 11.47 -3.27 -13.20
N ALA A 417 10.33 -3.61 -13.82
CA ALA A 417 10.21 -4.85 -14.58
C ALA A 417 11.18 -4.89 -15.76
N SER A 418 11.37 -3.76 -16.47
CA SER A 418 12.36 -3.63 -17.53
C SER A 418 13.78 -3.84 -17.00
N LEU A 419 14.17 -3.16 -15.92
CA LEU A 419 15.48 -3.33 -15.28
C LEU A 419 15.73 -4.80 -14.90
N ARG A 420 14.78 -5.44 -14.21
CA ARG A 420 14.88 -6.86 -13.85
C ARG A 420 15.03 -7.78 -15.04
N SER A 421 14.32 -7.52 -16.15
CA SER A 421 14.44 -8.34 -17.37
C SER A 421 15.81 -8.26 -18.05
N HIS A 422 16.64 -7.27 -17.67
CA HIS A 422 18.01 -7.13 -18.14
C HIS A 422 19.05 -7.67 -17.14
N MET A 423 18.60 -8.29 -16.04
CA MET A 423 19.45 -9.02 -15.11
C MET A 423 19.51 -10.49 -15.50
N TYR A 424 20.72 -11.02 -15.66
CA TYR A 424 20.96 -12.39 -16.11
C TYR A 424 21.84 -13.16 -15.13
N GLY A 425 21.68 -14.49 -15.15
CA GLY A 425 22.52 -15.44 -14.42
C GLY A 425 22.29 -15.49 -12.90
N VAL A 426 21.34 -14.72 -12.37
CA VAL A 426 20.86 -14.84 -10.99
C VAL A 426 19.38 -15.27 -10.95
N PRO A 427 18.93 -15.98 -9.89
CA PRO A 427 17.52 -16.30 -9.72
C PRO A 427 16.64 -15.06 -9.59
N GLU A 428 15.37 -15.16 -9.97
CA GLU A 428 14.41 -14.05 -9.92
C GLU A 428 14.28 -13.44 -8.51
N GLU A 429 14.32 -14.27 -7.47
CA GLU A 429 14.24 -13.81 -6.08
C GLU A 429 15.46 -12.95 -5.68
N MET A 430 16.66 -13.31 -6.15
CA MET A 430 17.86 -12.51 -5.94
C MET A 430 17.78 -11.20 -6.72
N ALA A 431 17.30 -11.23 -7.97
CA ALA A 431 17.12 -10.03 -8.76
C ALA A 431 16.14 -9.05 -8.10
N ARG A 432 15.02 -9.55 -7.54
CA ARG A 432 14.06 -8.74 -6.75
C ARG A 432 14.71 -8.16 -5.50
N ALA A 433 15.44 -8.96 -4.74
CA ALA A 433 16.11 -8.51 -3.52
C ALA A 433 17.14 -7.40 -3.82
N LEU A 434 17.99 -7.59 -4.83
CA LEU A 434 18.93 -6.56 -5.28
C LEU A 434 18.22 -5.29 -5.71
N MET A 435 17.13 -5.42 -6.48
CA MET A 435 16.32 -4.26 -6.85
C MET A 435 15.80 -3.52 -5.63
N ILE A 436 15.24 -4.19 -4.61
CA ILE A 436 14.76 -3.57 -3.37
C ILE A 436 15.89 -2.83 -2.63
N LEU A 437 17.05 -3.47 -2.48
CA LEU A 437 18.19 -2.89 -1.74
C LEU A 437 18.78 -1.65 -2.42
N LEU A 438 18.63 -1.56 -3.74
CA LEU A 438 19.07 -0.43 -4.54
C LEU A 438 17.99 0.66 -4.70
N GLN A 439 16.77 0.52 -4.17
CA GLN A 439 15.77 1.57 -4.35
C GLN A 439 16.02 2.74 -3.42
N SER A 440 15.75 3.93 -3.92
CA SER A 440 15.71 5.15 -3.12
C SER A 440 14.58 5.09 -2.09
N PRO A 441 14.86 5.49 -0.83
CA PRO A 441 13.85 5.75 0.19
C PRO A 441 12.70 6.67 -0.26
N MET A 442 12.94 7.56 -1.25
CA MET A 442 11.93 8.48 -1.76
C MET A 442 10.73 7.78 -2.40
N ASN A 443 10.91 6.56 -2.89
CA ASN A 443 9.82 5.77 -3.45
C ASN A 443 8.77 5.36 -2.41
N MET A 444 9.08 5.46 -1.11
CA MET A 444 8.10 5.27 -0.02
C MET A 444 6.95 6.29 -0.09
N ARG A 445 7.13 7.43 -0.76
CA ARG A 445 6.08 8.46 -0.91
C ARG A 445 5.09 8.17 -2.03
N ILE A 446 5.47 7.34 -3.02
CA ILE A 446 4.73 7.09 -4.28
C ILE A 446 3.88 5.81 -4.28
#